data_AF-A0A2X2BJV8-F1
#
_entry.id   AF-A0A2X2BJV8-F1
#
_cell.length_a   1.000
_cell.length_b   1.000
_cell.length_c   1.000
_cell.angle_alpha   90.00
_cell.angle_beta   90.00
_cell.angle_gamma   90.00
#
_symmetry.space_group_name_H-M   'P 1'
#
loop_
_entity.id
_entity.type
_entity.pdbx_description
1 polymer ?
#
loop_
_entity_poly.entity_id
_entity_poly.type
_entity_poly.pdbx_seq_one_letter_code
_entity_poly.pdbx_strand_id
1 'polypeptide(L)'
;MLSKEQPKLVRSLMMIIVSLSLNLFSQSLAGRSNVDIREIQDAVENQLMAGEHKDIARAYIEYRHDRDVAREQRGRLTQEIRGLIEQSDVSILHENANKDSKVIPTQRDLLAGIVAKHYAKLHILPRDVVLAHERGEIHYHDLDYSPFFPMFNCMLIDLNGMLTNGFQDG
;
A
#
# COMPACT_ATOMS: atom_id res chain seq x y z
N MET A 1 1.75 -31.30 8.16
CA MET A 1 2.76 -31.60 7.12
C MET A 1 2.02 -31.90 5.82
N LEU A 2 1.47 -30.87 5.18
CA LEU A 2 0.81 -30.98 3.88
C LEU A 2 1.67 -30.21 2.86
N SER A 3 2.10 -31.00 1.88
CA SER A 3 3.14 -30.81 0.86
C SER A 3 3.24 -29.42 0.22
N LYS A 4 4.49 -28.95 0.10
CA LYS A 4 4.95 -27.78 -0.66
C LYS A 4 4.86 -27.94 -2.19
N GLU A 5 4.20 -28.97 -2.73
CA GLU A 5 4.12 -29.24 -4.18
C GLU A 5 2.82 -28.81 -4.90
N GLN A 6 1.86 -28.19 -4.21
CA GLN A 6 0.55 -27.83 -4.80
C GLN A 6 0.46 -26.54 -5.66
N PRO A 7 1.44 -25.63 -5.81
CA PRO A 7 1.16 -24.33 -6.44
C PRO A 7 1.04 -24.37 -7.97
N LYS A 8 1.56 -25.41 -8.65
CA LYS A 8 1.44 -25.52 -10.13
C LYS A 8 0.13 -26.18 -10.56
N LEU A 9 -0.31 -27.21 -9.84
CA LEU A 9 -1.53 -27.94 -10.16
C LEU A 9 -2.78 -27.08 -9.89
N VAL A 10 -2.82 -26.37 -8.77
CA VAL A 10 -3.89 -25.41 -8.44
C VAL A 10 -3.95 -24.27 -9.47
N ARG A 11 -2.79 -23.80 -9.96
CA ARG A 11 -2.72 -22.74 -10.97
C ARG A 11 -3.20 -23.19 -12.35
N SER A 12 -2.89 -24.42 -12.76
CA SER A 12 -3.45 -25.02 -13.99
C SER A 12 -4.95 -25.30 -13.87
N LEU A 13 -5.40 -25.83 -12.73
CA LEU A 13 -6.81 -26.07 -12.46
C LEU A 13 -7.61 -24.75 -12.44
N MET A 14 -7.05 -23.68 -11.85
CA MET A 14 -7.63 -22.33 -11.91
C MET A 14 -7.70 -21.77 -13.33
N MET A 15 -6.65 -21.92 -14.14
CA MET A 15 -6.69 -21.50 -15.54
C MET A 15 -7.82 -22.20 -16.30
N ILE A 16 -8.05 -23.48 -16.01
CA ILE A 16 -9.15 -24.27 -16.59
C ILE A 16 -10.51 -23.80 -16.07
N ILE A 17 -10.67 -23.58 -14.76
CA ILE A 17 -11.92 -23.07 -14.16
C ILE A 17 -12.26 -21.68 -14.72
N VAL A 18 -11.27 -20.77 -14.82
CA VAL A 18 -11.46 -19.44 -15.42
C VAL A 18 -11.82 -19.56 -16.90
N SER A 19 -11.22 -20.50 -17.64
CA SER A 19 -11.54 -20.75 -19.05
C SER A 19 -12.95 -21.32 -19.26
N LEU A 20 -13.44 -22.17 -18.35
CA LEU A 20 -14.80 -22.70 -18.39
C LEU A 20 -15.84 -21.63 -17.99
N SER A 21 -15.53 -20.77 -17.03
CA SER A 21 -16.42 -19.67 -16.59
C SER A 21 -16.48 -18.52 -17.60
N LEU A 22 -15.45 -18.34 -18.43
CA LEU A 22 -15.36 -17.28 -19.44
C LEU A 22 -16.49 -17.32 -20.47
N ASN A 23 -17.00 -18.49 -20.85
CA ASN A 23 -18.09 -18.60 -21.84
C ASN A 23 -19.46 -18.15 -21.29
N LEU A 24 -19.77 -18.44 -20.01
CA LEU A 24 -20.98 -17.93 -19.37
C LEU A 24 -20.88 -16.43 -19.06
N PHE A 25 -19.69 -15.97 -18.65
CA PHE A 25 -19.48 -14.59 -18.20
C PHE A 25 -19.27 -13.60 -19.36
N SER A 26 -18.80 -14.06 -20.52
CA SER A 26 -18.65 -13.22 -21.72
C SER A 26 -19.98 -12.60 -22.20
N GLN A 27 -21.12 -13.26 -21.94
CA GLN A 27 -22.44 -12.70 -22.27
C GLN A 27 -22.89 -11.60 -21.29
N SER A 28 -22.58 -11.71 -19.99
CA SER A 28 -22.96 -10.69 -19.00
C SER A 28 -22.07 -9.45 -19.04
N LEU A 29 -20.85 -9.58 -19.57
CA LEU A 29 -19.90 -8.49 -19.77
C LEU A 29 -19.93 -7.88 -21.18
N ALA A 30 -20.71 -8.44 -22.09
CA ALA A 30 -20.81 -7.96 -23.47
C ALA A 30 -21.28 -6.49 -23.49
N GLY A 31 -20.44 -5.61 -24.06
CA GLY A 31 -20.73 -4.17 -24.17
C GLY A 31 -20.12 -3.28 -23.08
N ARG A 32 -19.40 -3.84 -22.09
CA ARG A 32 -18.64 -3.05 -21.12
C ARG A 32 -17.21 -2.80 -21.63
N SER A 33 -16.75 -1.55 -21.57
CA SER A 33 -15.38 -1.18 -21.96
C SER A 33 -14.35 -1.46 -20.88
N ASN A 34 -14.78 -1.65 -19.63
CA ASN A 34 -13.91 -1.93 -18.50
C ASN A 34 -14.63 -2.81 -17.48
N VAL A 35 -13.91 -3.74 -16.87
CA VAL A 35 -14.44 -4.71 -15.90
C VAL A 35 -13.46 -4.81 -14.74
N ASP A 36 -13.94 -4.62 -13.51
CA ASP A 36 -13.10 -4.76 -12.32
C ASP A 36 -12.76 -6.24 -12.10
N ILE A 37 -11.51 -6.53 -11.75
CA ILE A 37 -11.05 -7.90 -11.47
C ILE A 37 -11.87 -8.54 -10.33
N ARG A 38 -12.38 -7.76 -9.37
CA ARG A 38 -13.23 -8.23 -8.28
C ARG A 38 -14.55 -8.77 -8.79
N GLU A 39 -15.17 -8.11 -9.78
CA GLU A 39 -16.42 -8.58 -10.38
C GLU A 39 -16.25 -9.97 -11.03
N ILE A 40 -15.11 -10.19 -11.70
CA ILE A 40 -14.78 -11.49 -12.29
C ILE A 40 -14.56 -12.53 -11.19
N GLN A 41 -13.79 -12.19 -10.16
CA GLN A 41 -13.49 -13.10 -9.06
C GLN A 41 -14.76 -13.52 -8.29
N ASP A 42 -15.65 -12.58 -7.99
CA ASP A 42 -16.91 -12.81 -7.28
C ASP A 42 -17.86 -13.67 -8.12
N ALA A 43 -17.88 -13.48 -9.44
CA ALA A 43 -18.66 -14.32 -10.33
C ALA A 43 -18.16 -15.78 -10.35
N VAL A 44 -16.85 -15.97 -10.43
CA VAL A 44 -16.25 -17.32 -10.35
C VAL A 44 -16.57 -17.96 -9.00
N GLU A 45 -16.45 -17.22 -7.91
CA GLU A 45 -16.77 -17.70 -6.56
C GLU A 45 -18.23 -18.11 -6.42
N ASN A 46 -19.16 -17.25 -6.86
CA ASN A 46 -20.59 -17.54 -6.84
C ASN A 46 -20.94 -18.78 -7.69
N GLN A 47 -20.32 -18.94 -8.86
CA GLN A 47 -20.55 -20.10 -9.72
C GLN A 47 -20.04 -21.39 -9.07
N LEU A 48 -18.84 -21.38 -8.48
CA LEU A 48 -18.29 -22.52 -7.76
C LEU A 48 -19.14 -22.86 -6.52
N MET A 49 -19.62 -21.84 -5.81
CA MET A 49 -20.49 -21.98 -4.64
C MET A 49 -21.91 -22.42 -5.02
N ALA A 50 -22.39 -22.20 -6.25
CA ALA A 50 -23.68 -22.71 -6.73
C ALA A 50 -23.59 -24.18 -7.17
N GLY A 51 -22.41 -24.65 -7.60
CA GLY A 51 -22.18 -26.03 -8.01
C GLY A 51 -22.15 -27.05 -6.86
N GLU A 52 -22.04 -28.34 -7.21
CA GLU A 52 -22.01 -29.45 -6.24
C GLU A 52 -20.65 -29.58 -5.53
N HIS A 53 -19.56 -29.11 -6.14
CA HIS A 53 -18.19 -29.25 -5.62
C HIS A 53 -17.80 -28.10 -4.67
N LYS A 54 -18.35 -28.12 -3.45
CA LYS A 54 -18.07 -27.10 -2.43
C LYS A 54 -16.61 -27.09 -1.95
N ASP A 55 -15.93 -28.23 -2.04
CA ASP A 55 -14.51 -28.39 -1.73
C ASP A 55 -13.62 -27.56 -2.67
N ILE A 56 -13.95 -27.57 -3.98
CA ILE A 56 -13.25 -26.75 -4.99
C ILE A 56 -13.53 -25.26 -4.74
N ALA A 57 -14.78 -24.90 -4.44
CA ALA A 57 -15.15 -23.51 -4.12
C ALA A 57 -14.34 -22.99 -2.93
N ARG A 58 -14.26 -23.77 -1.84
CA ARG A 58 -13.47 -23.41 -0.65
C ARG A 58 -11.99 -23.23 -0.99
N ALA A 59 -11.40 -24.16 -1.74
CA ALA A 59 -9.99 -24.07 -2.13
C ALA A 59 -9.70 -22.83 -3.00
N TYR A 60 -10.63 -22.42 -3.86
CA TYR A 60 -10.51 -21.20 -4.66
C TYR A 60 -10.57 -19.94 -3.80
N ILE A 61 -11.51 -19.88 -2.83
CA ILE A 61 -11.66 -18.74 -1.91
C ILE A 61 -10.40 -18.56 -1.06
N GLU A 62 -9.90 -19.65 -0.47
CA GLU A 62 -8.67 -19.64 0.32
C GLU A 62 -7.48 -19.18 -0.53
N TYR A 63 -7.33 -19.72 -1.75
CA TYR A 63 -6.28 -19.29 -2.66
C TYR A 63 -6.38 -17.80 -3.01
N ARG A 64 -7.57 -17.27 -3.30
CA ARG A 64 -7.78 -15.85 -3.61
C ARG A 64 -7.35 -14.98 -2.42
N HIS A 65 -7.79 -15.33 -1.22
CA HIS A 65 -7.41 -14.63 0.00
C HIS A 65 -5.89 -14.59 0.17
N ASP A 66 -5.23 -15.76 0.08
CA ASP A 66 -3.77 -15.86 0.19
C ASP A 66 -3.05 -15.00 -0.86
N ARG A 67 -3.60 -14.94 -2.09
CA ARG A 67 -3.05 -14.13 -3.17
C ARG A 67 -3.22 -12.64 -2.97
N ASP A 68 -4.35 -12.20 -2.42
CA ASP A 68 -4.61 -10.80 -2.15
C ASP A 68 -3.73 -10.31 -0.99
N VAL A 69 -3.59 -11.11 0.08
CA VAL A 69 -2.60 -10.86 1.15
C VAL A 69 -1.18 -10.81 0.59
N ALA A 70 -0.79 -11.77 -0.25
CA ALA A 70 0.54 -11.79 -0.87
C ALA A 70 0.78 -10.63 -1.86
N ARG A 71 -0.28 -10.02 -2.42
CA ARG A 71 -0.16 -8.80 -3.24
C ARG A 71 0.05 -7.58 -2.37
N GLU A 72 -0.74 -7.44 -1.32
CA GLU A 72 -0.63 -6.35 -0.34
C GLU A 72 0.77 -6.33 0.32
N GLN A 73 1.28 -7.49 0.72
CA GLN A 73 2.62 -7.64 1.30
C GLN A 73 3.76 -7.27 0.34
N ARG A 74 3.53 -7.33 -0.98
CA ARG A 74 4.50 -6.92 -2.00
C ARG A 74 4.39 -5.43 -2.35
N GLY A 75 3.41 -4.72 -1.79
CA GLY A 75 3.30 -3.28 -1.93
C GLY A 75 4.53 -2.57 -1.37
N ARG A 76 5.04 -1.57 -2.10
CA ARG A 76 6.22 -0.81 -1.70
C ARG A 76 6.05 -0.19 -0.30
N LEU A 77 4.88 0.38 -0.01
CA LEU A 77 4.55 0.92 1.31
C LEU A 77 4.68 -0.13 2.41
N THR A 78 4.09 -1.31 2.20
CA THR A 78 4.15 -2.42 3.16
C THR A 78 5.59 -2.88 3.43
N GLN A 79 6.42 -2.88 2.39
CA GLN A 79 7.84 -3.21 2.53
C GLN A 79 8.61 -2.16 3.32
N GLU A 80 8.40 -0.86 3.07
CA GLU A 80 9.04 0.23 3.83
C GLU A 80 8.60 0.21 5.31
N ILE A 81 7.30 0.01 5.59
CA ILE A 81 6.77 -0.14 6.95
C ILE A 81 7.40 -1.35 7.66
N ARG A 82 7.47 -2.49 6.96
CA ARG A 82 8.09 -3.70 7.50
C ARG A 82 9.58 -3.49 7.79
N GLY A 83 10.30 -2.80 6.90
CA GLY A 83 11.71 -2.44 7.09
C GLY A 83 11.96 -1.61 8.35
N LEU A 84 11.05 -0.69 8.65
CA LEU A 84 11.07 0.09 9.90
C LEU A 84 10.82 -0.79 11.13
N ILE A 85 9.76 -1.62 11.11
CA ILE A 85 9.37 -2.45 12.26
C ILE A 85 10.43 -3.52 12.57
N GLU A 86 10.96 -4.17 11.54
CA GLU A 86 12.01 -5.20 11.67
C GLU A 86 13.40 -4.59 11.89
N GLN A 87 13.52 -3.25 11.87
CA GLN A 87 14.79 -2.52 11.95
C GLN A 87 15.83 -3.02 10.93
N SER A 88 15.36 -3.39 9.74
CA SER A 88 16.18 -3.98 8.69
C SER A 88 16.58 -2.99 7.59
N ASP A 89 15.89 -1.86 7.48
CA ASP A 89 16.20 -0.83 6.50
C ASP A 89 17.01 0.33 7.11
N VAL A 90 18.32 0.28 6.89
CA VAL A 90 19.29 1.26 7.38
C VAL A 90 19.02 2.68 6.84
N SER A 91 18.46 2.80 5.62
CA SER A 91 18.17 4.11 5.02
C SER A 91 17.04 4.85 5.73
N ILE A 92 16.03 4.09 6.18
CA ILE A 92 14.90 4.60 6.97
C ILE A 92 15.36 4.92 8.39
N LEU A 93 16.13 4.02 9.00
CA LEU A 93 16.59 4.17 10.39
C LEU A 93 17.56 5.35 10.60
N HIS A 94 18.22 5.81 9.53
CA HIS A 94 19.15 6.93 9.56
C HIS A 94 18.70 8.13 8.71
N GLU A 95 17.39 8.24 8.41
CA GLU A 95 16.83 9.40 7.74
C GLU A 95 17.16 10.70 8.50
N ASN A 96 17.15 10.64 9.83
CA ASN A 96 17.56 11.75 10.69
C ASN A 96 18.76 11.33 11.56
N ALA A 97 19.93 11.88 11.25
CA ALA A 97 21.17 11.61 11.98
C ALA A 97 21.11 12.00 13.47
N ASN A 98 20.18 12.87 13.85
CA ASN A 98 20.04 13.37 15.22
C ASN A 98 19.01 12.60 16.06
N LYS A 99 18.34 11.58 15.48
CA LYS A 99 17.21 10.91 16.12
C LYS A 99 17.49 9.41 16.32
N ASP A 100 17.35 8.92 17.56
CA ASP A 100 17.49 7.49 17.83
C ASP A 100 16.27 6.73 17.28
N SER A 101 16.46 5.96 16.20
CA SER A 101 15.40 5.18 15.55
C SER A 101 14.92 3.97 16.36
N LYS A 102 15.56 3.67 17.50
CA LYS A 102 15.13 2.60 18.40
C LYS A 102 14.10 3.05 19.44
N VAL A 103 13.93 4.36 19.67
CA VAL A 103 12.94 4.84 20.63
C VAL A 103 11.55 4.97 19.98
N ILE A 104 10.51 4.61 20.74
CA ILE A 104 9.12 4.56 20.26
C ILE A 104 8.63 5.89 19.63
N PRO A 105 8.93 7.08 20.20
CA PRO A 105 8.51 8.33 19.58
C PRO A 105 9.07 8.52 18.17
N THR A 106 10.32 8.10 17.95
CA THR A 106 10.97 8.15 16.64
C THR A 106 10.34 7.19 15.66
N GLN A 107 10.07 5.96 16.09
CA GLN A 107 9.44 4.97 15.22
C GLN A 107 8.04 5.42 14.76
N ARG A 108 7.27 6.05 15.66
CA ARG A 108 5.96 6.61 15.31
C ARG A 108 6.07 7.73 14.28
N ASP A 109 7.05 8.61 14.43
CA ASP A 109 7.31 9.72 13.51
C ASP A 109 7.81 9.22 12.15
N LEU A 110 8.78 8.30 12.12
CA LEU A 110 9.25 7.64 10.88
C LEU A 110 8.10 6.92 10.16
N LEU A 111 7.23 6.22 10.89
CA LEU A 111 6.05 5.58 10.29
C LEU A 111 5.11 6.61 9.64
N ALA A 112 4.85 7.72 10.32
CA ALA A 112 4.06 8.81 9.75
C ALA A 112 4.74 9.38 8.50
N GLY A 113 6.07 9.57 8.53
CA GLY A 113 6.86 10.05 7.41
C GLY A 113 6.82 9.12 6.19
N ILE A 114 6.93 7.81 6.39
CA ILE A 114 6.79 6.80 5.32
C ILE A 114 5.42 6.92 4.64
N VAL A 115 4.35 6.99 5.43
CA VAL A 115 2.98 7.10 4.91
C VAL A 115 2.77 8.42 4.18
N ALA A 116 3.22 9.54 4.75
CA ALA A 116 3.11 10.86 4.18
C ALA A 116 3.86 10.96 2.84
N LYS A 117 5.11 10.52 2.79
CA LYS A 117 5.96 10.48 1.58
C LYS A 117 5.34 9.61 0.49
N HIS A 118 4.83 8.43 0.86
CA HIS A 118 4.17 7.53 -0.08
C HIS A 118 2.93 8.17 -0.71
N TYR A 119 2.07 8.76 0.12
CA TYR A 119 0.83 9.38 -0.33
C TYR A 119 1.11 10.63 -1.18
N ALA A 120 2.04 11.49 -0.75
CA ALA A 120 2.43 12.69 -1.48
C ALA A 120 2.89 12.36 -2.90
N LYS A 121 3.75 11.35 -3.06
CA LYS A 121 4.29 10.95 -4.37
C LYS A 121 3.24 10.33 -5.32
N LEU A 122 2.25 9.63 -4.77
CA LEU A 122 1.24 8.94 -5.60
C LEU A 122 0.03 9.81 -5.92
N HIS A 123 -0.33 10.71 -5.02
CA HIS A 123 -1.65 11.36 -5.05
C HIS A 123 -1.64 12.88 -5.01
N ILE A 124 -0.53 13.52 -4.59
CA ILE A 124 -0.49 14.98 -4.42
C ILE A 124 0.46 15.63 -5.42
N LEU A 125 1.69 15.13 -5.51
CA LEU A 125 2.75 15.75 -6.29
C LEU A 125 2.60 15.43 -7.80
N PRO A 126 2.92 16.40 -8.67
CA PRO A 126 3.04 16.15 -10.10
C PRO A 126 4.07 15.06 -10.40
N ARG A 127 3.78 14.22 -11.39
CA ARG A 127 4.60 13.04 -11.73
C ARG A 127 6.04 13.41 -12.11
N ASP A 128 6.22 14.49 -12.85
CA ASP A 128 7.52 15.02 -13.26
C ASP A 128 8.37 15.47 -12.06
N VAL A 129 7.77 16.14 -11.08
CA VAL A 129 8.43 16.52 -9.82
C VAL A 129 8.88 15.29 -9.04
N VAL A 130 8.02 14.28 -8.92
CA VAL A 130 8.35 13.02 -8.24
C VAL A 130 9.53 12.31 -8.92
N LEU A 131 9.50 12.21 -10.25
CA LEU A 131 10.57 11.57 -11.01
C LEU A 131 11.91 12.33 -10.90
N ALA A 132 11.88 13.66 -10.98
CA ALA A 132 13.08 14.48 -10.80
C ALA A 132 13.66 14.30 -9.39
N HIS A 133 12.81 14.23 -8.36
CA HIS A 133 13.24 13.97 -6.99
C HIS A 133 13.86 12.57 -6.83
N GLU A 134 13.22 11.53 -7.36
CA GLU A 134 13.72 10.15 -7.27
C GLU A 134 15.03 9.94 -8.04
N ARG A 135 15.25 10.67 -9.13
CA ARG A 135 16.50 10.65 -9.91
C ARG A 135 17.61 11.51 -9.29
N GLY A 136 17.30 12.27 -8.24
CA GLY A 136 18.24 13.20 -7.61
C GLY A 136 18.53 14.46 -8.44
N GLU A 137 17.70 14.76 -9.44
CA GLU A 137 17.79 16.01 -10.22
C GLU A 137 17.35 17.21 -9.38
N ILE A 138 16.39 16.98 -8.48
CA ILE A 138 15.96 17.95 -7.47
C ILE A 138 15.88 17.25 -6.10
N HIS A 139 15.87 18.04 -5.03
CA HIS A 139 15.59 17.55 -3.69
C HIS A 139 14.37 18.26 -3.13
N TYR A 140 13.26 17.53 -2.98
CA TYR A 140 12.07 18.04 -2.32
C TYR A 140 12.29 17.93 -0.81
N HIS A 141 12.48 19.06 -0.14
CA HIS A 141 12.70 19.12 1.30
C HIS A 141 11.45 18.72 2.08
N ASP A 142 11.64 18.05 3.22
CA ASP A 142 10.60 17.70 4.19
C ASP A 142 9.41 16.93 3.57
N LEU A 143 9.69 16.03 2.61
CA LEU A 143 8.67 15.26 1.88
C LEU A 143 7.90 14.27 2.77
N ASP A 144 8.48 13.89 3.89
CA ASP A 144 7.88 13.14 4.99
C ASP A 144 6.85 13.96 5.80
N TYR A 145 6.78 15.28 5.57
CA TYR A 145 5.88 16.19 6.26
C TYR A 145 4.96 16.94 5.27
N SER A 146 5.51 17.61 4.27
CA SER A 146 4.80 18.41 3.27
C SER A 146 4.90 17.76 1.89
N PRO A 147 3.86 17.78 1.05
CA PRO A 147 2.59 18.50 1.16
C PRO A 147 1.47 17.74 1.90
N PHE A 148 1.77 16.58 2.48
CA PHE A 148 0.76 15.73 3.12
C PHE A 148 0.12 16.42 4.34
N PHE A 149 0.94 16.99 5.21
CA PHE A 149 0.51 17.90 6.26
C PHE A 149 0.79 19.35 5.81
N PRO A 150 -0.14 20.30 6.06
CA PRO A 150 0.05 21.71 5.72
C PRO A 150 0.98 22.39 6.74
N MET A 151 2.23 21.93 6.80
CA MET A 151 3.25 22.48 7.68
C MET A 151 4.17 23.40 6.91
N PHE A 152 4.50 24.51 7.55
CA PHE A 152 5.52 25.42 7.07
C PHE A 152 6.89 24.96 7.59
N ASN A 153 7.96 25.42 6.93
CA ASN A 153 9.31 25.17 7.38
C ASN A 153 9.62 26.11 8.58
N CYS A 154 10.65 26.94 8.49
CA CYS A 154 11.04 27.83 9.56
C CYS A 154 10.26 29.14 9.54
N MET A 155 10.00 29.70 10.72
CA MET A 155 9.50 31.06 10.91
C MET A 155 10.16 31.72 12.11
N LEU A 156 10.20 33.05 12.12
CA LEU A 156 10.62 33.82 13.28
C LEU A 156 9.43 34.04 14.21
N ILE A 157 9.60 33.68 15.49
CA ILE A 157 8.55 33.78 16.51
C ILE A 157 8.45 35.22 17.01
N ASP A 158 7.23 35.79 16.99
CA ASP A 158 6.96 37.12 17.57
C ASP A 158 6.82 37.06 19.09
N LEU A 159 7.95 36.93 19.77
CA LEU A 159 8.00 36.91 21.23
C LEU A 159 7.47 38.21 21.85
N ASN A 160 7.69 39.35 21.21
CA ASN A 160 7.22 40.63 21.74
C ASN A 160 5.68 40.68 21.76
N GLY A 161 5.04 40.29 20.66
CA GLY A 161 3.58 40.20 20.58
C GLY A 161 3.01 39.22 21.59
N MET A 162 3.62 38.03 21.73
CA MET A 162 3.20 37.00 22.70
C MET A 162 3.30 37.49 24.15
N LEU A 163 4.41 38.13 24.52
CA LEU A 163 4.65 38.58 25.90
C LEU A 163 3.85 39.85 26.25
N THR A 164 3.54 40.69 25.26
CA THR A 164 2.79 41.95 25.48
C THR A 164 1.29 41.70 25.60
N ASN A 165 0.74 40.85 24.74
CA ASN A 165 -0.71 40.66 24.63
C ASN A 165 -1.20 39.39 25.33
N GLY A 166 -0.28 38.59 25.87
CA GLY A 166 -0.55 37.23 26.30
C GLY A 166 -0.72 36.29 25.11
N PHE A 167 -0.78 34.99 25.41
CA PHE A 167 -1.05 33.95 24.44
C PHE A 167 -1.78 32.79 25.14
N GLN A 168 -2.50 32.00 24.36
CA GLN A 168 -3.04 30.73 24.82
C GLN A 168 -2.10 29.62 24.37
N ASP A 169 -1.61 28.86 25.35
CA ASP A 169 -0.93 27.59 25.13
C ASP A 169 -1.80 26.49 25.75
N GLY A 170 -1.77 25.30 25.15
CA GLY A 170 -2.76 24.23 25.30
C GLY A 170 -3.28 23.95 26.71
#